data_AF-A0A1Y6BVB8-F1
#
_entry.id   AF-A0A1Y6BVB8-F1
#
_cell.length_a   1.000
_cell.length_b   1.000
_cell.length_c   1.000
_cell.angle_alpha   90.00
_cell.angle_beta   90.00
_cell.angle_gamma   90.00
#
_symmetry.space_group_name_H-M   'P 1'
#
loop_
_entity.id
_entity.type
_entity.pdbx_description
1 polymer ?
#
loop_
_entity_poly.entity_id
_entity_poly.type
_entity_poly.pdbx_seq_one_letter_code
_entity_poly.pdbx_strand_id
1 'polypeptide(L)'
;MVPRKLAHKSLGLRIMDTTINLLSSTVMAALVAALVSLRTNERKINIENVTQERAKWRGAIRALADGLVKATREGDNQAIEYFCTQLSLNVNPFDNEDKGLIQAVKQLTTTENKDYQLSEVIDRISLLLKHDWERAKRESRPWFFRGETPRRITYSEFLGNNTQAQTKTCPQRKWISLLGNFAGLTLSAGIIFFLAAGLTEPFKSLVSIFNDSNITKPFSAWVQFLLWSAICGSIWSGAYLWFKGSEKKFLETWLAK
;
A
#
# COMPACT_ATOMS: atom_id res chain seq x y z
N MET A 1 49.47 42.64 16.33
CA MET A 1 48.38 43.28 15.57
C MET A 1 48.06 42.41 14.36
N VAL A 2 47.07 41.51 14.47
CA VAL A 2 46.59 40.68 13.34
C VAL A 2 45.32 41.33 12.77
N PRO A 3 45.12 41.42 11.44
CA PRO A 3 44.17 42.39 10.89
C PRO A 3 42.73 41.87 10.94
N ARG A 4 41.85 42.58 11.65
CA ARG A 4 40.38 42.34 11.71
C ARG A 4 39.70 42.18 10.34
N LYS A 5 40.28 42.74 9.27
CA LYS A 5 39.74 42.64 7.90
C LYS A 5 39.81 41.23 7.29
N LEU A 6 40.75 40.38 7.71
CA LEU A 6 40.87 39.00 7.19
C LEU A 6 39.83 38.05 7.80
N ALA A 7 39.48 38.24 9.07
CA ALA A 7 38.47 37.43 9.76
C ALA A 7 37.05 37.64 9.19
N HIS A 8 36.71 38.88 8.79
CA HIS A 8 35.38 39.19 8.24
C HIS A 8 35.17 38.63 6.82
N LYS A 9 36.24 38.55 6.01
CA LYS A 9 36.19 37.89 4.68
C LYS A 9 36.06 36.37 4.79
N SER A 10 36.76 35.77 5.75
CA SER A 10 36.69 34.33 6.06
C SER A 10 35.28 33.89 6.52
N LEU A 11 34.64 34.71 7.37
CA LEU A 11 33.29 34.43 7.87
C LEU A 11 32.23 34.55 6.75
N GLY A 12 32.35 35.56 5.88
CA GLY A 12 31.45 35.75 4.73
C GLY A 12 31.52 34.59 3.73
N LEU A 13 32.73 34.07 3.45
CA LEU A 13 32.91 32.91 2.58
C LEU A 13 32.22 31.66 3.13
N ARG A 14 32.39 31.37 4.43
CA ARG A 14 31.77 30.20 5.07
C ARG A 14 30.23 30.26 5.10
N ILE A 15 29.66 31.46 5.24
CA ILE A 15 28.20 31.66 5.21
C ILE A 15 27.65 31.48 3.78
N MET A 16 28.38 31.94 2.76
CA MET A 16 28.02 31.71 1.35
C MET A 16 28.10 30.22 0.99
N ASP A 17 29.14 29.49 1.42
CA ASP A 17 29.28 28.06 1.13
C ASP A 17 28.17 27.22 1.79
N THR A 18 27.80 27.53 3.03
CA THR A 18 26.72 26.84 3.75
C THR A 18 25.34 27.11 3.16
N THR A 19 25.08 28.34 2.71
CA THR A 19 23.80 28.67 2.03
C THR A 19 23.70 28.03 0.65
N ILE A 20 24.79 27.95 -0.12
CA ILE A 20 24.84 27.23 -1.41
C ILE A 20 24.61 25.72 -1.22
N ASN A 21 25.21 25.11 -0.20
CA ASN A 21 24.98 23.69 0.14
C ASN A 21 23.54 23.42 0.62
N LEU A 22 22.93 24.35 1.34
CA LEU A 22 21.53 24.25 1.76
C LEU A 22 20.55 24.40 0.57
N LEU A 23 20.83 25.35 -0.34
CA LEU A 23 20.01 25.59 -1.54
C LEU A 23 20.11 24.41 -2.52
N SER A 24 21.31 23.88 -2.74
CA SER A 24 21.51 22.71 -3.61
C SER A 24 20.81 21.45 -3.09
N SER A 25 20.88 21.19 -1.78
CA SER A 25 20.17 20.06 -1.16
C SER A 25 18.64 20.22 -1.19
N THR A 26 18.12 21.45 -1.03
CA THR A 26 16.68 21.75 -1.15
C THR A 26 16.17 21.54 -2.57
N VAL A 27 16.92 21.98 -3.59
CA VAL A 27 16.57 21.79 -5.00
C VAL A 27 16.55 20.29 -5.36
N MET A 28 17.54 19.53 -4.90
CA MET A 28 17.57 18.07 -5.12
C MET A 28 16.40 17.37 -4.43
N ALA A 29 16.07 17.74 -3.19
CA ALA A 29 14.90 17.20 -2.49
C ALA A 29 13.59 17.54 -3.22
N ALA A 30 13.45 18.76 -3.74
CA ALA A 30 12.29 19.18 -4.51
C ALA A 30 12.16 18.42 -5.84
N LEU A 31 13.26 18.18 -6.55
CA LEU A 31 13.28 17.38 -7.79
C LEU A 31 12.88 15.93 -7.53
N VAL A 32 13.41 15.31 -6.47
CA VAL A 32 13.03 13.95 -6.07
C VAL A 32 11.56 13.90 -5.67
N ALA A 33 11.08 14.87 -4.88
CA ALA A 33 9.68 14.96 -4.50
C ALA A 33 8.75 15.14 -5.71
N ALA A 34 9.13 15.99 -6.68
CA ALA A 34 8.38 16.20 -7.92
C ALA A 34 8.32 14.91 -8.75
N LEU A 35 9.44 14.19 -8.91
CA LEU A 35 9.49 12.94 -9.66
C LEU A 35 8.66 11.84 -8.98
N VAL A 36 8.74 11.72 -7.66
CA VAL A 36 7.89 10.80 -6.88
C VAL A 36 6.42 11.18 -7.02
N SER A 37 6.07 12.46 -6.97
CA SER A 37 4.70 12.96 -7.10
C SER A 37 4.10 12.68 -8.48
N LEU A 38 4.86 12.91 -9.56
CA LEU A 38 4.43 12.58 -10.92
C LEU A 38 4.15 11.07 -11.04
N ARG A 39 5.07 10.24 -10.54
CA ARG A 39 4.94 8.78 -10.62
C ARG A 39 3.76 8.24 -9.80
N THR A 40 3.47 8.82 -8.64
CA THR A 40 2.33 8.41 -7.81
C THR A 40 1.00 8.86 -8.43
N ASN A 41 0.94 10.05 -9.04
CA ASN A 41 -0.27 10.57 -9.67
C ASN A 41 -0.68 9.77 -10.92
N GLU A 42 0.23 9.52 -11.87
CA GLU A 42 -0.08 8.71 -13.07
C GLU A 42 -0.60 7.32 -12.69
N ARG A 43 0.07 6.68 -11.74
CA ARG A 43 -0.30 5.35 -11.25
C ARG A 43 -1.66 5.38 -10.57
N LYS A 44 -1.95 6.42 -9.78
CA LYS A 44 -3.26 6.60 -9.13
C LYS A 44 -4.37 6.70 -10.17
N ILE A 45 -4.22 7.55 -11.17
CA ILE A 45 -5.21 7.75 -12.24
C ILE A 45 -5.48 6.44 -12.98
N ASN A 46 -4.42 5.73 -13.39
CA ASN A 46 -4.59 4.46 -14.11
C ASN A 46 -5.27 3.38 -13.27
N ILE A 47 -4.86 3.23 -12.00
CA ILE A 47 -5.49 2.27 -11.08
C ILE A 47 -6.95 2.63 -10.84
N GLU A 48 -7.26 3.91 -10.65
CA GLU A 48 -8.62 4.38 -10.42
C GLU A 48 -9.52 4.09 -11.61
N ASN A 49 -9.11 4.44 -12.84
CA ASN A 49 -9.87 4.14 -14.05
C ASN A 49 -10.13 2.64 -14.22
N VAL A 50 -9.08 1.80 -14.10
CA VAL A 50 -9.23 0.34 -14.26
C VAL A 50 -10.11 -0.25 -13.16
N THR A 51 -9.98 0.20 -11.91
CA THR A 51 -10.79 -0.31 -10.80
C THR A 51 -12.25 0.13 -10.89
N GLN A 52 -12.54 1.31 -11.42
CA GLN A 52 -13.88 1.77 -11.71
C GLN A 52 -14.53 0.93 -12.83
N GLU A 53 -13.84 0.71 -13.95
CA GLU A 53 -14.36 -0.15 -15.03
C GLU A 53 -14.59 -1.58 -14.56
N ARG A 54 -13.71 -2.14 -13.72
CA ARG A 54 -13.95 -3.45 -13.10
C ARG A 54 -15.11 -3.45 -12.11
N ALA A 55 -15.35 -2.35 -11.40
CA ALA A 55 -16.53 -2.23 -10.54
C ALA A 55 -17.82 -2.27 -11.37
N LYS A 56 -17.86 -1.56 -12.51
CA LYS A 56 -18.96 -1.60 -13.48
C LYS A 56 -19.15 -3.01 -14.04
N TRP A 57 -18.07 -3.64 -14.52
CA TRP A 57 -18.11 -5.02 -15.03
C TRP A 57 -18.63 -6.02 -13.99
N ARG A 58 -18.13 -5.98 -12.74
CA ARG A 58 -18.66 -6.84 -11.66
C ARG A 58 -20.13 -6.55 -11.35
N GLY A 59 -20.57 -5.30 -11.50
CA GLY A 59 -21.98 -4.92 -11.41
C GLY A 59 -22.82 -5.60 -12.51
N ALA A 60 -22.36 -5.53 -13.75
CA ALA A 60 -23.01 -6.18 -14.89
C ALA A 60 -23.09 -7.70 -14.73
N ILE A 61 -21.98 -8.37 -14.34
CA ILE A 61 -21.98 -9.82 -14.09
C ILE A 61 -22.97 -10.23 -13.02
N ARG A 62 -23.10 -9.46 -11.93
CA ARG A 62 -24.12 -9.75 -10.88
C ARG A 62 -25.54 -9.56 -11.40
N ALA A 63 -25.80 -8.49 -12.16
CA ALA A 63 -27.12 -8.28 -12.76
C ALA A 63 -27.49 -9.40 -13.74
N LEU A 64 -26.53 -9.92 -14.52
CA LEU A 64 -26.74 -11.08 -15.37
C LEU A 64 -27.04 -12.34 -14.57
N ALA A 65 -26.35 -12.56 -13.45
CA ALA A 65 -26.63 -13.67 -12.54
C ALA A 65 -28.06 -13.59 -11.97
N ASP A 66 -28.47 -12.40 -11.49
CA ASP A 66 -29.83 -12.17 -10.98
C ASP A 66 -30.88 -12.39 -12.06
N GLY A 67 -30.61 -11.93 -13.30
CA GLY A 67 -31.45 -12.16 -14.46
C GLY A 67 -31.61 -13.65 -14.79
N LEU A 68 -30.49 -14.40 -14.80
CA LEU A 68 -30.49 -15.85 -15.01
C LEU A 68 -31.31 -16.59 -13.95
N VAL A 69 -31.19 -16.21 -12.67
CA VAL A 69 -31.96 -16.81 -11.58
C VAL A 69 -33.46 -16.60 -11.79
N LYS A 70 -33.88 -15.38 -12.14
CA LYS A 70 -35.29 -15.06 -12.41
C LYS A 70 -35.82 -15.84 -13.61
N ALA A 71 -35.13 -15.75 -14.75
CA ALA A 71 -35.53 -16.43 -15.98
C ALA A 71 -35.61 -17.95 -15.80
N THR A 72 -34.67 -18.54 -15.05
CA THR A 72 -34.68 -19.98 -14.77
C THR A 72 -35.88 -20.39 -13.93
N ARG A 73 -36.22 -19.60 -12.89
CA ARG A 73 -37.38 -19.86 -12.01
C ARG A 73 -38.71 -19.66 -12.72
N GLU A 74 -38.78 -18.70 -13.63
CA GLU A 74 -39.95 -18.42 -14.45
C GLU A 74 -40.09 -19.40 -15.63
N GLY A 75 -39.04 -20.18 -15.92
CA GLY A 75 -39.01 -21.13 -17.02
C GLY A 75 -38.90 -20.47 -18.40
N ASP A 76 -38.50 -19.21 -18.47
CA ASP A 76 -38.36 -18.44 -19.71
C ASP A 76 -37.03 -18.76 -20.40
N ASN A 77 -37.07 -19.75 -21.31
CA ASN A 77 -35.89 -20.17 -22.06
C ASN A 77 -35.35 -19.08 -23.00
N GLN A 78 -36.19 -18.17 -23.52
CA GLN A 78 -35.72 -17.08 -24.38
C GLN A 78 -34.91 -16.07 -23.56
N ALA A 79 -35.39 -15.73 -22.36
CA ALA A 79 -34.64 -14.87 -21.44
C ALA A 79 -33.31 -15.52 -21.01
N ILE A 80 -33.28 -16.84 -20.75
CA ILE A 80 -32.03 -17.57 -20.45
C ILE A 80 -31.03 -17.44 -21.61
N GLU A 81 -31.47 -17.63 -22.85
CA GLU A 81 -30.60 -17.52 -24.03
C GLU A 81 -30.07 -16.09 -24.24
N TYR A 82 -30.92 -15.09 -24.00
CA TYR A 82 -30.53 -13.69 -24.00
C TYR A 82 -29.43 -13.42 -22.97
N PHE A 83 -29.62 -13.85 -21.71
CA PHE A 83 -28.61 -13.67 -20.67
C PHE A 83 -27.34 -14.48 -20.94
N CYS A 84 -27.43 -15.67 -21.54
CA CYS A 84 -26.28 -16.46 -21.97
C CYS A 84 -25.43 -15.69 -22.99
N THR A 85 -26.08 -15.08 -23.98
CA THR A 85 -25.43 -14.26 -25.00
C THR A 85 -24.74 -13.06 -24.37
N GLN A 86 -25.44 -12.31 -23.51
CA GLN A 86 -24.86 -11.17 -22.80
C GLN A 86 -23.68 -11.57 -21.91
N LEU A 87 -23.77 -12.70 -21.22
CA LEU A 87 -22.68 -13.23 -20.41
C LEU A 87 -21.47 -13.57 -21.27
N SER A 88 -21.66 -14.19 -22.44
CA SER A 88 -20.57 -14.54 -23.36
C SER A 88 -19.78 -13.34 -23.87
N LEU A 89 -20.43 -12.17 -24.00
CA LEU A 89 -19.78 -10.91 -24.38
C LEU A 89 -18.98 -10.27 -23.24
N ASN A 90 -19.27 -10.64 -21.99
CA ASN A 90 -18.64 -10.07 -20.80
C ASN A 90 -17.52 -10.95 -20.22
N VAL A 91 -17.38 -12.20 -20.64
CA VAL A 91 -16.34 -13.14 -20.16
C VAL A 91 -15.26 -13.38 -21.20
N ASN A 92 -14.14 -14.00 -20.81
CA ASN A 92 -13.03 -14.24 -21.74
C ASN A 92 -13.31 -15.50 -22.59
N PRO A 93 -13.44 -15.38 -23.93
CA PRO A 93 -13.73 -16.53 -24.79
C PRO A 93 -12.58 -17.53 -24.88
N PHE A 94 -11.36 -17.19 -24.42
CA PHE A 94 -10.20 -18.08 -24.45
C PHE A 94 -9.96 -18.81 -23.12
N ASP A 95 -10.65 -18.43 -22.04
CA ASP A 95 -10.50 -19.05 -20.73
C ASP A 95 -11.39 -20.29 -20.60
N ASN A 96 -10.81 -21.41 -20.14
CA ASN A 96 -11.53 -22.68 -20.06
C ASN A 96 -12.64 -22.67 -19.01
N GLU A 97 -12.46 -21.96 -17.88
CA GLU A 97 -13.50 -21.85 -16.85
C GLU A 97 -14.65 -20.97 -17.32
N ASP A 98 -14.37 -19.92 -18.10
CA ASP A 98 -15.41 -19.09 -18.71
C ASP A 98 -16.19 -19.86 -19.78
N LYS A 99 -15.53 -20.65 -20.63
CA LYS A 99 -16.22 -21.57 -21.55
C LYS A 99 -17.13 -22.55 -20.80
N GLY A 100 -16.63 -23.12 -19.70
CA GLY A 100 -17.39 -24.02 -18.83
C GLY A 100 -18.61 -23.34 -18.21
N LEU A 101 -18.47 -22.08 -17.78
CA LEU A 101 -19.59 -21.25 -17.30
C LEU A 101 -20.65 -21.04 -18.39
N ILE A 102 -20.25 -20.66 -19.61
CA ILE A 102 -21.20 -20.48 -20.72
C ILE A 102 -21.92 -21.79 -21.06
N GLN A 103 -21.20 -22.90 -21.08
CA GLN A 103 -21.79 -24.22 -21.31
C GLN A 103 -22.80 -24.58 -20.21
N ALA A 104 -22.47 -24.31 -18.95
CA ALA A 104 -23.37 -24.55 -17.83
C ALA A 104 -24.66 -23.72 -17.93
N VAL A 105 -24.58 -22.48 -18.42
CA VAL A 105 -25.78 -21.65 -18.67
C VAL A 105 -26.62 -22.22 -19.80
N LYS A 106 -26.00 -22.67 -20.91
CA LYS A 106 -26.75 -23.27 -22.03
C LYS A 106 -27.55 -24.50 -21.60
N GLN A 107 -26.98 -25.31 -20.71
CA GLN A 107 -27.61 -26.51 -20.17
C GLN A 107 -28.88 -26.21 -19.34
N LEU A 108 -29.07 -24.98 -18.84
CA LEU A 108 -30.31 -24.60 -18.12
C LEU A 108 -31.59 -24.76 -18.96
N THR A 109 -31.47 -24.68 -20.28
CA THR A 109 -32.61 -24.80 -21.20
C THR A 109 -33.00 -26.24 -21.48
N THR A 110 -32.07 -27.18 -21.31
CA THR A 110 -32.22 -28.59 -21.72
C THR A 110 -32.30 -29.57 -20.55
N THR A 111 -31.72 -29.22 -19.40
CA THR A 111 -31.63 -30.11 -18.24
C THR A 111 -32.94 -30.15 -17.45
N GLU A 112 -33.34 -31.34 -17.00
CA GLU A 112 -34.52 -31.53 -16.14
C GLU A 112 -34.32 -30.93 -14.74
N ASN A 113 -33.14 -31.12 -14.14
CA ASN A 113 -32.79 -30.54 -12.85
C ASN A 113 -32.19 -29.12 -12.98
N LYS A 114 -33.08 -28.15 -13.23
CA LYS A 114 -32.70 -26.73 -13.36
C LYS A 114 -32.07 -26.15 -12.11
N ASP A 115 -32.49 -26.59 -10.92
CA ASP A 115 -31.98 -26.06 -9.65
C ASP A 115 -30.50 -26.41 -9.41
N TYR A 116 -30.13 -27.67 -9.67
CA TYR A 116 -28.73 -28.09 -9.59
C TYR A 116 -27.86 -27.33 -10.59
N GLN A 117 -28.31 -27.24 -11.84
CA GLN A 117 -27.59 -26.55 -12.90
C GLN A 117 -27.44 -25.05 -12.60
N LEU A 118 -28.48 -24.42 -12.04
CA LEU A 118 -28.44 -23.03 -11.63
C LEU A 118 -27.43 -22.81 -10.49
N SER A 119 -27.37 -23.73 -9.52
CA SER A 119 -26.36 -23.69 -8.46
C SER A 119 -24.95 -23.72 -9.03
N GLU A 120 -24.66 -24.60 -9.98
CA GLU A 120 -23.35 -24.67 -10.65
C GLU A 120 -23.00 -23.34 -11.35
N VAL A 121 -23.95 -22.74 -12.07
CA VAL A 121 -23.76 -21.44 -12.73
C VAL A 121 -23.41 -20.36 -11.70
N ILE A 122 -24.12 -20.29 -10.58
CA ILE A 122 -23.87 -19.31 -9.51
C ILE A 122 -22.52 -19.52 -8.85
N ASP A 123 -22.11 -20.77 -8.61
CA ASP A 123 -20.79 -21.08 -8.06
C ASP A 123 -19.66 -20.64 -9.00
N ARG A 124 -19.78 -20.95 -10.29
CA ARG A 124 -18.80 -20.55 -11.32
C ARG A 124 -18.69 -19.03 -11.44
N ILE A 125 -19.80 -18.30 -11.39
CA ILE A 125 -19.81 -16.82 -11.36
C ILE A 125 -19.13 -16.31 -10.07
N SER A 126 -19.40 -16.95 -8.93
CA SER A 126 -18.78 -16.58 -7.66
C SER A 126 -17.26 -16.75 -7.69
N LEU A 127 -16.77 -17.84 -8.27
CA LEU A 127 -15.33 -18.08 -8.48
C LEU A 127 -14.70 -17.04 -9.41
N LEU A 128 -15.38 -16.69 -10.51
CA LEU A 128 -14.95 -15.64 -11.45
C LEU A 128 -14.80 -14.29 -10.72
N LEU A 129 -15.83 -13.86 -9.98
CA LEU A 129 -15.82 -12.61 -9.24
C LEU A 129 -14.77 -12.60 -8.11
N LYS A 130 -14.56 -13.75 -7.46
CA LYS A 130 -13.52 -13.91 -6.44
C LYS A 130 -12.12 -13.75 -7.04
N HIS A 131 -11.87 -14.34 -8.21
CA HIS A 131 -10.59 -14.21 -8.91
C HIS A 131 -10.30 -12.77 -9.31
N ASP A 132 -11.28 -12.08 -9.91
CA ASP A 132 -11.13 -10.67 -10.28
C ASP A 132 -10.83 -9.79 -9.05
N TRP A 133 -11.49 -10.04 -7.92
CA TRP A 133 -11.22 -9.32 -6.68
C TRP A 133 -9.77 -9.47 -6.20
N GLU A 134 -9.24 -10.69 -6.15
CA GLU A 134 -7.84 -10.92 -5.75
C GLU A 134 -6.87 -10.24 -6.73
N ARG A 135 -7.20 -10.24 -8.03
CA ARG A 135 -6.41 -9.56 -9.06
C ARG A 135 -6.38 -8.05 -8.85
N ALA A 136 -7.54 -7.42 -8.65
CA ALA A 136 -7.65 -5.99 -8.38
C ALA A 136 -6.91 -5.58 -7.09
N LYS A 137 -6.98 -6.42 -6.05
CA LYS A 137 -6.26 -6.24 -4.80
C LYS A 137 -4.74 -6.32 -4.99
N ARG A 138 -4.25 -7.19 -5.87
CA ARG A 138 -2.82 -7.26 -6.20
C ARG A 138 -2.37 -6.06 -7.03
N GLU A 139 -3.15 -5.65 -8.02
CA GLU A 139 -2.79 -4.55 -8.92
C GLU A 139 -2.71 -3.20 -8.20
N SER A 140 -3.59 -2.98 -7.21
CA SER A 140 -3.57 -1.79 -6.36
C SER A 140 -2.34 -1.72 -5.45
N ARG A 141 -1.70 -2.86 -5.11
CA ARG A 141 -0.47 -2.87 -4.31
C ARG A 141 0.72 -2.27 -5.06
N PRO A 142 1.61 -1.52 -4.36
CA PRO A 142 2.89 -1.06 -4.91
C PRO A 142 3.69 -2.22 -5.49
N TRP A 143 4.50 -1.98 -6.53
CA TRP A 143 5.14 -3.07 -7.29
C TRP A 143 5.96 -4.00 -6.38
N PHE A 144 6.62 -3.44 -5.37
CA PHE A 144 7.49 -4.16 -4.44
C PHE A 144 6.72 -5.04 -3.46
N PHE A 145 5.40 -4.85 -3.35
CA PHE A 145 4.48 -5.71 -2.59
C PHE A 145 3.55 -6.53 -3.49
N ARG A 146 3.79 -6.56 -4.80
CA ARG A 146 3.08 -7.44 -5.73
C ARG A 146 3.69 -8.84 -5.60
N GLY A 147 3.08 -9.67 -4.76
CA GLY A 147 3.39 -11.10 -4.70
C GLY A 147 2.97 -11.82 -5.98
N GLU A 148 2.79 -13.14 -5.87
CA GLU A 148 2.39 -14.01 -6.98
C GLU A 148 1.06 -13.59 -7.63
N THR A 149 0.93 -13.88 -8.92
CA THR A 149 -0.33 -13.73 -9.66
C THR A 149 -1.40 -14.63 -9.04
N PRO A 150 -2.59 -14.12 -8.69
CA PRO A 150 -3.65 -14.96 -8.17
C PRO A 150 -4.06 -15.98 -9.23
N ARG A 151 -3.99 -17.26 -8.88
CA ARG A 151 -4.49 -18.37 -9.72
C ARG A 151 -6.01 -18.44 -9.60
N ARG A 152 -6.70 -18.66 -10.72
CA ARG A 152 -8.14 -18.96 -10.72
C ARG A 152 -8.33 -20.39 -10.23
N ILE A 153 -9.23 -20.58 -9.25
CA ILE A 153 -9.63 -21.91 -8.79
C ILE A 153 -10.58 -22.48 -9.85
N THR A 154 -10.33 -23.71 -10.29
CA THR A 154 -11.20 -24.39 -11.26
C THR A 154 -12.46 -24.90 -10.57
N TYR A 155 -13.57 -25.04 -11.30
CA TYR A 155 -14.81 -25.54 -10.69
C TYR A 155 -14.65 -26.95 -10.10
N SER A 156 -13.89 -27.82 -10.75
CA SER A 156 -13.58 -29.17 -10.23
C SER A 156 -12.80 -29.13 -8.91
N GLU A 157 -11.84 -28.22 -8.76
CA GLU A 157 -11.11 -28.03 -7.50
C GLU A 157 -12.01 -27.45 -6.41
N PHE A 158 -12.95 -26.56 -6.76
CA PHE A 158 -13.92 -26.02 -5.81
C PHE A 158 -14.83 -27.11 -5.23
N LEU A 159 -15.35 -27.99 -6.09
CA LEU A 159 -16.14 -29.14 -5.67
C LEU A 159 -15.33 -30.07 -4.74
N GLY A 160 -14.07 -30.36 -5.08
CA GLY A 160 -13.19 -31.17 -4.23
C GLY A 160 -12.81 -30.51 -2.90
N ASN A 161 -12.67 -29.18 -2.88
CA ASN A 161 -12.36 -28.42 -1.68
C ASN A 161 -13.55 -28.29 -0.73
N ASN A 162 -14.80 -28.21 -1.20
CA ASN A 162 -15.97 -28.24 -0.30
C ASN A 162 -16.03 -29.53 0.53
N THR A 163 -15.42 -30.62 0.06
CA THR A 163 -15.26 -31.88 0.82
C THR A 163 -14.13 -31.82 1.86
N GLN A 164 -13.16 -30.90 1.73
CA GLN A 164 -11.97 -30.80 2.60
C GLN A 164 -11.88 -29.50 3.43
N ALA A 165 -12.69 -28.48 3.14
CA ALA A 165 -12.57 -27.11 3.64
C ALA A 165 -13.18 -26.85 5.03
N GLN A 166 -12.95 -27.74 6.01
CA GLN A 166 -13.07 -27.39 7.43
C GLN A 166 -11.73 -27.20 8.14
N THR A 167 -10.59 -27.46 7.50
CA THR A 167 -9.30 -27.23 8.12
C THR A 167 -8.32 -26.60 7.13
N LYS A 168 -7.81 -25.40 7.45
CA LYS A 168 -6.52 -24.81 7.03
C LYS A 168 -6.66 -23.29 6.85
N THR A 169 -6.55 -22.58 7.96
CA THR A 169 -6.04 -21.20 7.94
C THR A 169 -4.54 -21.25 7.65
N CYS A 170 -4.10 -20.56 6.60
CA CYS A 170 -2.73 -20.67 6.10
C CYS A 170 -1.72 -19.93 7.02
N PRO A 171 -0.66 -20.59 7.54
CA PRO A 171 0.29 -20.01 8.50
C PRO A 171 1.33 -19.05 7.87
N GLN A 172 1.46 -19.04 6.54
CA GLN A 172 2.57 -18.39 5.82
C GLN A 172 2.55 -16.84 5.90
N ARG A 173 1.38 -16.25 6.15
CA ARG A 173 1.20 -14.78 6.18
C ARG A 173 1.72 -14.11 7.45
N LYS A 174 1.86 -14.86 8.55
CA LYS A 174 2.32 -14.33 9.86
C LYS A 174 3.82 -14.05 9.89
N TRP A 175 4.64 -14.87 9.24
CA TRP A 175 6.11 -14.73 9.29
C TRP A 175 6.62 -13.52 8.50
N ILE A 176 6.03 -13.25 7.33
CA ILE A 176 6.34 -12.07 6.52
C ILE A 176 5.96 -10.77 7.27
N SER A 177 4.85 -10.79 8.02
CA SER A 177 4.45 -9.66 8.86
C SER A 177 5.44 -9.41 10.01
N LEU A 178 5.97 -10.48 10.63
CA LEU A 178 6.98 -10.37 11.68
C LEU A 178 8.29 -9.76 11.17
N LEU A 179 8.77 -10.21 10.00
CA LEU A 179 9.95 -9.64 9.35
C LEU A 179 9.79 -8.15 9.03
N GLY A 180 8.61 -7.75 8.52
CA GLY A 180 8.32 -6.33 8.28
C GLY A 180 8.34 -5.50 9.56
N ASN A 181 7.76 -6.01 10.65
CA ASN A 181 7.76 -5.32 11.94
C ASN A 181 9.17 -5.22 12.55
N PHE A 182 9.97 -6.27 12.42
CA PHE A 182 11.37 -6.28 12.86
C PHE A 182 12.24 -5.29 12.06
N ALA A 183 12.06 -5.23 10.74
CA ALA A 183 12.74 -4.25 9.89
C ALA A 183 12.36 -2.79 10.27
N GLY A 184 11.09 -2.53 10.58
CA GLY A 184 10.66 -1.22 11.08
C GLY A 184 11.27 -0.86 12.44
N LEU A 185 11.37 -1.83 13.35
CA LEU A 185 11.99 -1.65 14.66
C LEU A 185 13.50 -1.35 14.54
N THR A 186 14.23 -2.12 13.74
CA THR A 186 15.67 -1.93 13.52
C THR A 186 15.98 -0.59 12.84
N LEU A 187 15.18 -0.19 11.85
CA LEU A 187 15.33 1.10 11.17
C LEU A 187 15.06 2.29 12.10
N SER A 188 13.98 2.24 12.89
CA SER A 188 13.67 3.29 13.86
C SER A 188 14.73 3.38 14.98
N ALA A 189 15.23 2.25 15.48
CA ALA A 189 16.34 2.20 16.42
C ALA A 189 17.62 2.83 15.83
N GLY A 190 17.94 2.53 14.57
CA GLY A 190 19.06 3.14 13.85
C GLY A 190 18.93 4.65 13.74
N ILE A 191 17.74 5.17 13.40
CA ILE A 191 17.49 6.61 13.32
C ILE A 191 17.69 7.29 14.68
N ILE A 192 17.17 6.71 15.77
CA ILE A 192 17.40 7.24 17.12
C ILE A 192 18.88 7.24 17.47
N PHE A 193 19.60 6.17 17.16
CA PHE A 193 21.04 6.07 17.41
C PHE A 193 21.82 7.17 16.67
N PHE A 194 21.56 7.37 15.37
CA PHE A 194 22.23 8.41 14.59
C PHE A 194 21.82 9.83 15.01
N LEU A 195 20.56 10.06 15.40
CA LEU A 195 20.13 11.33 15.97
C LEU A 195 20.85 11.60 17.29
N ALA A 196 20.96 10.60 18.17
CA ALA A 196 21.64 10.74 19.45
C ALA A 196 23.13 11.03 19.25
N ALA A 197 23.83 10.22 18.45
CA ALA A 197 25.25 10.36 18.19
C ALA A 197 25.59 11.63 17.38
N GLY A 198 24.72 12.02 16.44
CA GLY A 198 24.93 13.19 15.59
C GLY A 198 24.61 14.52 16.26
N LEU A 199 23.70 14.55 17.25
CA LEU A 199 23.28 15.77 17.94
C LEU A 199 24.06 16.05 19.23
N THR A 200 24.74 15.06 19.82
CA THR A 200 25.48 15.23 21.09
C THR A 200 26.56 16.29 21.02
N GLU A 201 27.49 16.18 20.07
CA GLU A 201 28.60 17.14 19.91
C GLU A 201 28.15 18.56 19.55
N PRO A 202 27.29 18.79 18.53
CA PRO A 202 26.83 20.13 18.22
C PRO A 202 26.01 20.73 19.37
N PHE A 203 25.16 19.96 20.04
CA PHE A 203 24.39 20.46 21.18
C PHE A 203 25.28 20.81 22.37
N LYS A 204 26.28 19.97 22.68
CA LYS A 204 27.26 20.24 23.74
C LYS A 204 28.07 21.51 23.46
N SER A 205 28.53 21.68 22.22
CA SER A 205 29.21 22.91 21.78
C SER A 205 28.30 24.13 21.92
N LEU A 206 27.05 24.01 21.50
CA LEU A 206 26.08 25.10 21.51
C LEU A 206 25.72 25.50 22.96
N VAL A 207 25.46 24.53 23.84
CA VAL A 207 25.26 24.79 25.28
C VAL A 207 26.49 25.43 25.92
N SER A 208 27.69 24.93 25.61
CA SER A 208 28.94 25.53 26.12
C SER A 208 29.09 26.99 25.69
N ILE A 209 28.76 27.31 24.43
CA ILE A 209 28.78 28.68 23.93
C ILE A 209 27.74 29.54 24.63
N PHE A 210 26.55 29.02 24.95
CA PHE A 210 25.47 29.75 25.64
C PHE A 210 25.61 29.85 27.16
N ASN A 211 26.46 29.03 27.77
CA ASN A 211 26.75 29.07 29.20
C ASN A 211 28.01 29.89 29.56
N ASP A 212 28.78 30.37 28.58
CA ASP A 212 29.97 31.19 28.83
C ASP A 212 29.57 32.62 29.25
N SER A 213 29.91 32.98 30.49
CA SER A 213 29.61 34.29 31.08
C SER A 213 30.41 35.45 30.47
N ASN A 214 31.49 35.15 29.73
CA ASN A 214 32.37 36.17 29.17
C ASN A 214 31.88 36.73 27.82
N ILE A 215 30.82 36.16 27.26
CA ILE A 215 30.29 36.52 25.94
C ILE A 215 28.90 37.16 26.10
N THR A 216 28.80 38.47 25.86
CA THR A 216 27.50 39.15 25.79
C THR A 216 26.78 38.76 24.51
N LYS A 217 25.56 38.23 24.64
CA LYS A 217 24.78 37.72 23.51
C LYS A 217 23.60 38.62 23.19
N PRO A 218 23.34 38.90 21.90
CA PRO A 218 22.13 39.61 21.52
C PRO A 218 20.90 38.75 21.79
N PHE A 219 19.77 39.40 22.10
CA PHE A 219 18.49 38.72 22.37
C PHE A 219 18.05 37.79 21.23
N SER A 220 18.34 38.15 19.97
CA SER A 220 18.05 37.32 18.80
C SER A 220 18.72 35.94 18.84
N ALA A 221 19.92 35.82 19.44
CA ALA A 221 20.61 34.54 19.58
C ALA A 221 19.88 33.61 20.57
N TRP A 222 19.30 34.16 21.63
CA TRP A 222 18.47 33.40 22.59
C TRP A 222 17.17 32.89 21.95
N VAL A 223 16.53 33.72 21.13
CA VAL A 223 15.33 33.32 20.38
C VAL A 223 15.65 32.19 19.41
N GLN A 224 16.74 32.30 18.65
CA GLN A 224 17.18 31.24 17.75
C GLN A 224 17.52 29.94 18.50
N PHE A 225 18.20 30.03 19.64
CA PHE A 225 18.50 28.87 20.48
C PHE A 225 17.24 28.14 20.94
N LEU A 226 16.24 28.87 21.43
CA LEU A 226 14.96 28.30 21.85
C LEU A 226 14.23 27.63 20.69
N LEU A 227 14.20 28.28 19.52
CA LEU A 227 13.57 27.74 18.32
C LEU A 227 14.23 26.44 17.86
N TRP A 228 15.57 26.42 17.75
CA TRP A 228 16.31 25.23 17.37
C TRP A 228 16.17 24.11 18.40
N SER A 229 16.17 24.43 19.69
CA SER A 229 15.95 23.45 20.76
C SER A 229 14.55 22.82 20.67
N ALA A 230 13.52 23.63 20.38
CA ALA A 230 12.15 23.15 20.20
C ALA A 230 11.99 22.25 18.97
N ILE A 231 12.62 22.61 17.85
CA ILE A 231 12.63 21.81 16.62
C ILE A 231 13.34 20.47 16.86
N CYS A 232 14.56 20.49 17.41
CA CYS A 232 15.31 19.28 17.71
C CYS A 232 14.57 18.38 18.70
N GLY A 233 13.96 18.96 19.75
CA GLY A 233 13.14 18.22 20.71
C GLY A 233 11.91 17.60 20.09
N SER A 234 11.25 18.28 19.15
CA SER A 234 10.10 17.77 18.42
C SER A 234 10.47 16.61 17.49
N ILE A 235 11.58 16.73 16.76
CA ILE A 235 12.14 15.66 15.91
C ILE A 235 12.48 14.42 16.76
N TRP A 236 13.16 14.63 17.90
CA TRP A 236 13.49 13.56 18.83
C TRP A 236 12.24 12.86 19.38
N SER A 237 11.24 13.63 19.82
CA SER A 237 9.97 13.10 20.33
C SER A 237 9.23 12.29 19.26
N GLY A 238 9.17 12.79 18.03
CA GLY A 238 8.57 12.07 16.89
C GLY A 238 9.28 10.76 16.57
N ALA A 239 10.61 10.77 16.52
CA ALA A 239 11.42 9.56 16.29
C ALA A 239 11.23 8.53 17.42
N TYR A 240 11.22 8.98 18.69
CA TYR A 240 10.98 8.13 19.85
C TYR A 240 9.58 7.49 19.85
N LEU A 241 8.53 8.27 19.56
CA LEU A 241 7.17 7.77 19.45
C LEU A 241 7.04 6.74 18.31
N TRP A 242 7.72 6.97 17.19
CA TRP A 242 7.73 6.02 16.08
C TRP A 242 8.44 4.70 16.46
N PHE A 243 9.58 4.78 17.15
CA PHE A 243 10.24 3.59 17.70
C PHE A 243 9.34 2.83 18.66
N LYS A 244 8.71 3.50 19.63
CA LYS A 244 7.77 2.88 20.58
C LYS A 244 6.56 2.25 19.89
N GLY A 245 6.01 2.90 18.86
CA GLY A 245 4.94 2.34 18.06
C GLY A 245 5.36 1.09 17.29
N SER A 246 6.60 1.06 16.78
CA SER A 246 7.16 -0.09 16.07
C SER A 246 7.46 -1.26 17.02
N GLU A 247 7.99 -0.97 18.21
CA GLU A 247 8.22 -1.94 19.30
C GLU A 247 6.91 -2.62 19.72
N LYS A 248 5.86 -1.83 19.99
CA LYS A 248 4.54 -2.36 20.36
C LYS A 248 3.98 -3.31 19.30
N LYS A 249 3.98 -2.90 18.02
CA LYS A 249 3.50 -3.73 16.91
C LYS A 249 4.27 -5.03 16.76
N PHE A 250 5.59 -4.98 16.94
CA PHE A 250 6.44 -6.16 16.90
C PHE A 250 6.09 -7.12 18.06
N LEU A 251 6.01 -6.62 19.30
CA LEU A 251 5.68 -7.42 20.48
C LEU A 251 4.29 -8.04 20.40
N GLU A 252 3.27 -7.28 19.98
CA GLU A 252 1.91 -7.81 19.81
C GLU A 252 1.88 -8.97 18.80
N THR A 253 2.61 -8.84 17.68
CA THR A 253 2.66 -9.88 16.66
C THR A 253 3.49 -11.09 17.13
N TRP A 254 4.55 -10.86 17.91
CA TRP A 254 5.43 -11.90 18.45
C TRP A 254 4.76 -12.72 19.54
N LEU A 255 4.06 -12.06 20.48
CA LEU A 255 3.36 -12.70 21.60
C LEU A 255 2.05 -13.40 21.18
N ALA A 256 1.47 -13.01 20.03
CA ALA A 256 0.30 -13.67 19.45
C ALA A 256 0.64 -14.97 18.67
N LYS A 257 1.88 -15.46 18.78
CA LYS A 257 2.36 -16.71 18.19
C LYS A 257 2.49 -17.77 19.28
#